data_AF-A0A3D1TUW2-F1
#
_entry.id   AF-A0A3D1TUW2-F1
#
_cell.length_a   1.000
_cell.length_b   1.000
_cell.length_c   1.000
_cell.angle_alpha   90.00
_cell.angle_beta   90.00
_cell.angle_gamma   90.00
#
_symmetry.space_group_name_H-M   'P 1'
#
loop_
_entity.id
_entity.type
_entity.pdbx_description
1 polymer ?
#
loop_
_entity_poly.entity_id
_entity_poly.type
_entity_poly.pdbx_seq_one_letter_code
_entity_poly.pdbx_strand_id
1 'polypeptide(L)'
;MSLANLTPNAPVQRGSMCISGTTCSNTPDDRNLLDFIGSDIDSHGNVNIAYADGCISSTCVNGSGTYNASNTAQSQQSQLNDFTALASISRQSGGLPLFAKYDPAKVPSVPARPRLSATQTAAGGPVQLSWQAPDNGGSAITNYYIYKGTSSGSEKLYQNVGTHLSFLDTKVKSGVTYYYYLVAKNAVGSSQPSPGVSPVVTNSKPMCTLPGQQVVTDSAGDQVGAPLNAGLDILGVYVAEPASTNDLAITLQVSDLSSLSPNEQWRVFWDYADQSGNRWYVGMDTSATGAPSFTYGTNFGVASPVKYAPGTQQTSFPALAGSGYSASDGTITIVVPKDQVGSPAAGSTLPNVQARTFAAQGDVTTTNSGAIDTSSFGTYGVVGNSYCG
;
A
#
# COMPACT_ATOMS: atom_id res chain seq x y z
N MET A 1 -4.75 18.78 30.49
CA MET A 1 -5.25 17.46 30.02
C MET A 1 -5.36 17.58 28.50
N SER A 2 -4.41 17.04 27.72
CA SER A 2 -4.59 17.03 26.25
C SER A 2 -5.43 15.80 25.91
N LEU A 3 -6.60 16.03 25.32
CA LEU A 3 -7.39 14.96 24.72
C LEU A 3 -6.73 14.63 23.39
N ALA A 4 -6.07 13.47 23.32
CA ALA A 4 -5.55 12.92 22.08
C ALA A 4 -6.51 11.82 21.62
N ASN A 5 -6.98 11.90 20.38
CA ASN A 5 -7.62 10.78 19.74
C ASN A 5 -6.55 9.70 19.53
N LEU A 6 -6.53 8.67 20.39
CA LEU A 6 -5.56 7.57 20.32
C LEU A 6 -5.85 6.63 19.15
N THR A 7 -7.04 6.75 18.55
CA THR A 7 -7.55 5.87 17.50
C THR A 7 -8.21 6.68 16.38
N PRO A 8 -7.50 7.63 15.75
CA PRO A 8 -8.07 8.51 14.73
C PRO A 8 -8.53 7.76 13.48
N ASN A 9 -8.07 6.52 13.33
CA ASN A 9 -8.36 5.61 12.22
C ASN A 9 -9.17 4.38 12.69
N ALA A 10 -9.74 4.37 13.89
CA ALA A 10 -10.66 3.30 14.31
C ALA A 10 -12.09 3.88 14.36
N PRO A 11 -12.77 4.05 13.22
CA PRO A 11 -14.19 4.33 13.26
C PRO A 11 -14.88 3.14 13.93
N VAL A 12 -15.51 3.37 15.07
CA VAL A 12 -16.23 2.33 15.82
C VAL A 12 -17.26 1.64 14.92
N GLN A 13 -17.91 2.38 14.00
CA GLN A 13 -18.84 1.90 12.96
C GLN A 13 -19.23 3.00 11.94
N ARG A 14 -19.69 2.63 10.74
CA ARG A 14 -20.36 3.51 9.74
C ARG A 14 -21.84 3.17 9.62
N GLY A 15 -22.75 4.15 9.66
CA GLY A 15 -24.19 3.95 9.45
C GLY A 15 -25.08 4.53 10.57
N SER A 16 -26.38 4.22 10.52
CA SER A 16 -27.37 4.62 11.53
C SER A 16 -27.40 3.67 12.73
N MET A 17 -27.86 4.18 13.88
CA MET A 17 -27.87 3.45 15.15
C MET A 17 -29.32 3.15 15.56
N CYS A 18 -29.55 2.00 16.19
CA CYS A 18 -30.87 1.68 16.75
C CYS A 18 -31.23 2.70 17.85
N ILE A 19 -32.44 3.23 17.77
CA ILE A 19 -32.99 4.12 18.80
C ILE A 19 -33.05 3.33 20.12
N SER A 20 -32.51 3.94 21.19
CA SER A 20 -32.42 3.36 22.53
C SER A 20 -31.66 2.03 22.62
N GLY A 21 -30.86 1.68 21.61
CA GLY A 21 -30.09 0.43 21.57
C GLY A 21 -30.91 -0.84 21.28
N THR A 22 -32.24 -0.72 21.13
CA THR A 22 -33.14 -1.87 20.97
C THR A 22 -34.09 -1.75 19.77
N THR A 23 -34.34 -0.54 19.26
CA THR A 23 -35.31 -0.30 18.19
C THR A 23 -34.59 0.06 16.89
N CYS A 24 -34.53 -0.89 15.97
CA CYS A 24 -33.80 -0.78 14.70
C CYS A 24 -34.81 -0.66 13.55
N SER A 25 -35.09 0.57 13.11
CA SER A 25 -36.08 0.86 12.07
C SER A 25 -35.55 0.64 10.65
N ASN A 26 -34.23 0.61 10.47
CA ASN A 26 -33.56 0.39 9.18
C ASN A 26 -32.77 -0.93 9.20
N THR A 27 -33.36 -2.06 9.55
CA THR A 27 -32.62 -3.35 9.53
C THR A 27 -32.25 -3.72 8.08
N PRO A 28 -31.00 -4.13 7.79
CA PRO A 28 -29.87 -4.42 8.69
C PRO A 28 -28.86 -3.26 8.85
N ASP A 29 -29.19 -2.06 8.40
CA ASP A 29 -28.38 -0.84 8.56
C ASP A 29 -28.30 -0.36 10.00
N ASP A 30 -29.42 -0.38 10.71
CA ASP A 30 -29.46 -0.02 12.12
C ASP A 30 -28.77 -1.10 12.96
N ARG A 31 -27.72 -0.70 13.68
CA ARG A 31 -26.99 -1.56 14.60
C ARG A 31 -27.31 -1.21 16.06
N ASN A 32 -27.41 -2.22 16.91
CA ASN A 32 -27.69 -2.04 18.32
C ASN A 32 -26.48 -1.41 19.01
N LEU A 33 -26.68 -0.28 19.68
CA LEU A 33 -25.65 0.42 20.45
C LEU A 33 -25.18 -0.34 21.70
N LEU A 34 -25.60 -1.59 21.89
CA LEU A 34 -25.39 -2.37 23.11
C LEU A 34 -24.05 -3.13 23.14
N ASP A 35 -23.15 -2.91 22.17
CA ASP A 35 -21.80 -3.49 22.21
C ASP A 35 -20.76 -2.53 22.83
N PHE A 36 -20.65 -2.66 24.16
CA PHE A 36 -19.41 -2.62 24.97
C PHE A 36 -18.44 -1.44 24.82
N ILE A 37 -18.87 -0.19 25.08
CA ILE A 37 -17.91 0.77 25.64
C ILE A 37 -17.79 0.51 27.15
N GLY A 38 -16.80 -0.30 27.52
CA GLY A 38 -16.45 -0.54 28.91
C GLY A 38 -15.31 0.37 29.32
N SER A 39 -15.47 1.13 30.40
CA SER A 39 -14.35 1.80 31.05
C SER A 39 -14.03 1.10 32.36
N ASP A 40 -12.77 0.76 32.58
CA ASP A 40 -12.29 0.19 33.84
C ASP A 40 -11.00 0.89 34.27
N ILE A 41 -10.62 0.69 35.53
CA ILE A 41 -9.44 1.28 36.14
C ILE A 41 -8.52 0.14 36.57
N ASP A 42 -7.26 0.18 36.12
CA ASP A 42 -6.30 -0.84 36.56
C ASP A 42 -5.87 -0.64 38.03
N SER A 43 -5.08 -1.57 38.56
CA SER A 43 -4.55 -1.51 39.93
C SER A 43 -3.66 -0.28 40.20
N HIS A 44 -3.32 0.50 39.18
CA HIS A 44 -2.50 1.72 39.27
C HIS A 44 -3.33 3.00 39.05
N GLY A 45 -4.65 2.91 38.94
CA GLY A 45 -5.52 4.07 38.74
C GLY A 45 -5.62 4.55 37.29
N ASN A 46 -5.04 3.84 36.33
CA ASN A 46 -5.07 4.22 34.92
C ASN A 46 -6.40 3.82 34.30
N VAL A 47 -6.96 4.72 33.47
CA VAL A 47 -8.21 4.44 32.76
C VAL A 47 -7.93 3.55 31.54
N ASN A 48 -8.69 2.47 31.41
CA ASN A 48 -8.76 1.61 30.24
C ASN A 48 -10.17 1.73 29.64
N ILE A 49 -10.25 1.85 28.32
CA ILE A 49 -11.51 1.89 27.59
C ILE A 49 -11.47 0.77 26.57
N ALA A 50 -12.37 -0.19 26.68
CA ALA A 50 -12.67 -1.16 25.64
C ALA A 50 -13.84 -0.65 24.80
N TYR A 51 -13.77 -0.81 23.50
CA TYR A 51 -14.88 -0.52 22.57
C TYR A 51 -14.87 -1.52 21.42
N ALA A 52 -16.05 -1.82 20.87
CA ALA A 52 -16.18 -2.66 19.70
C ALA A 52 -15.48 -2.03 18.49
N ASP A 53 -14.82 -2.85 17.66
CA ASP A 53 -14.11 -2.38 16.47
C ASP A 53 -14.78 -2.96 15.21
N GLY A 54 -15.74 -2.23 14.67
CA GLY A 54 -16.49 -2.62 13.48
C GLY A 54 -15.74 -2.42 12.16
N CYS A 55 -14.57 -1.76 12.19
CA CYS A 55 -13.77 -1.41 11.01
C CYS A 55 -12.26 -1.59 11.26
N ILE A 56 -11.71 -2.69 10.78
CA ILE A 56 -10.28 -3.04 10.93
C ILE A 56 -9.51 -3.02 9.61
N SER A 57 -10.20 -3.16 8.47
CA SER A 57 -9.60 -3.13 7.14
C SER A 57 -9.35 -1.68 6.72
N SER A 58 -8.28 -1.44 5.97
CA SER A 58 -7.99 -0.13 5.40
C SER A 58 -9.13 0.40 4.53
N THR A 59 -9.88 -0.49 3.88
CA THR A 59 -11.06 -0.16 3.08
C THR A 59 -12.23 0.35 3.93
N CYS A 60 -12.49 -0.27 5.08
CA CYS A 60 -13.54 0.13 6.02
C CYS A 60 -13.20 1.46 6.71
N VAL A 61 -11.97 1.55 7.22
CA VAL A 61 -11.42 2.71 7.91
C VAL A 61 -11.49 3.95 7.01
N ASN A 62 -11.00 3.84 5.78
CA ASN A 62 -10.98 4.95 4.84
C ASN A 62 -12.32 5.16 4.10
N GLY A 63 -13.26 4.22 4.21
CA GLY A 63 -14.53 4.25 3.48
C GLY A 63 -14.35 4.08 1.97
N SER A 64 -13.29 3.39 1.57
CA SER A 64 -12.86 3.21 0.17
C SER A 64 -13.19 1.82 -0.38
N GLY A 65 -14.05 1.04 0.30
CA GLY A 65 -14.50 -0.26 -0.18
C GLY A 65 -15.46 -0.17 -1.37
N THR A 66 -15.57 -1.26 -2.13
CA THR A 66 -16.51 -1.37 -3.25
C THR A 66 -17.90 -1.72 -2.72
N TYR A 67 -18.89 -0.86 -2.95
CA TYR A 67 -20.28 -1.14 -2.57
C TYR A 67 -21.01 -1.91 -3.68
N ASN A 68 -21.88 -2.83 -3.30
CA ASN A 68 -22.73 -3.54 -4.24
C ASN A 68 -24.01 -2.74 -4.46
N ALA A 69 -24.09 -2.01 -5.57
CA ALA A 69 -25.27 -1.23 -5.93
C ALA A 69 -26.55 -2.08 -6.12
N SER A 70 -26.41 -3.39 -6.34
CA SER A 70 -27.53 -4.33 -6.43
C SER A 70 -28.01 -4.83 -5.07
N ASN A 71 -27.24 -4.60 -4.00
CA ASN A 71 -27.68 -4.86 -2.63
C ASN A 71 -28.52 -3.67 -2.13
N THR A 72 -29.82 -3.72 -2.38
CA THR A 72 -30.80 -2.74 -1.90
C THR A 72 -31.25 -2.97 -0.46
N ALA A 73 -30.82 -4.08 0.14
CA ALA A 73 -31.13 -4.42 1.52
C ALA A 73 -30.25 -3.67 2.53
N GLN A 74 -29.12 -3.09 2.11
CA GLN A 74 -28.18 -2.35 2.96
C GLN A 74 -27.82 -1.00 2.34
N SER A 75 -27.77 0.05 3.16
CA SER A 75 -27.16 1.32 2.82
C SER A 75 -25.69 1.16 2.41
N GLN A 76 -25.22 2.07 1.54
CA GLN A 76 -23.83 2.12 1.11
C GLN A 76 -22.86 2.16 2.30
N GLN A 77 -23.19 2.92 3.35
CA GLN A 77 -22.35 3.05 4.55
C GLN A 77 -22.25 1.73 5.32
N SER A 78 -23.33 0.96 5.44
CA SER A 78 -23.32 -0.33 6.13
C SER A 78 -22.51 -1.38 5.37
N GLN A 79 -22.58 -1.36 4.04
CA GLN A 79 -21.81 -2.27 3.18
C GLN A 79 -20.30 -2.04 3.25
N LEU A 80 -19.87 -0.89 3.78
CA LEU A 80 -18.46 -0.55 3.97
C LEU A 80 -17.91 -0.97 5.34
N ASN A 81 -18.73 -1.58 6.22
CA ASN A 81 -18.26 -2.12 7.50
C ASN A 81 -17.62 -3.52 7.33
N ASP A 82 -16.68 -3.88 8.21
CA ASP A 82 -16.07 -5.23 8.20
C ASP A 82 -16.84 -6.23 9.07
N PHE A 83 -17.77 -5.76 9.91
CA PHE A 83 -18.59 -6.59 10.81
C PHE A 83 -17.78 -7.52 11.73
N THR A 84 -16.61 -7.05 12.17
CA THR A 84 -15.71 -7.83 13.02
C THR A 84 -16.31 -8.05 14.41
N ALA A 85 -15.96 -9.18 15.04
CA ALA A 85 -16.21 -9.46 16.46
C ALA A 85 -15.03 -9.04 17.36
N LEU A 86 -14.10 -8.22 16.85
CA LEU A 86 -12.94 -7.75 17.60
C LEU A 86 -13.29 -6.51 18.43
N ALA A 87 -12.61 -6.37 19.56
CA ALA A 87 -12.68 -5.19 20.41
C ALA A 87 -11.30 -4.54 20.48
N SER A 88 -11.29 -3.21 20.51
CA SER A 88 -10.09 -2.41 20.70
C SER A 88 -10.03 -1.92 22.14
N ILE A 89 -8.85 -2.06 22.77
CA ILE A 89 -8.58 -1.55 24.12
C ILE A 89 -7.64 -0.35 24.03
N SER A 90 -8.17 0.82 24.33
CA SER A 90 -7.39 2.02 24.57
C SER A 90 -6.97 2.08 26.03
N ARG A 91 -5.68 2.27 26.27
CA ARG A 91 -5.10 2.40 27.61
C ARG A 91 -4.55 3.80 27.78
N GLN A 92 -4.72 4.39 28.95
CA GLN A 92 -4.03 5.62 29.31
C GLN A 92 -2.52 5.42 29.15
N SER A 93 -1.92 6.16 28.23
CA SER A 93 -0.48 6.10 27.92
C SER A 93 0.34 7.14 28.68
N GLY A 94 -0.34 8.09 29.35
CA GLY A 94 0.30 9.03 30.27
C GLY A 94 -0.66 10.03 30.92
N GLY A 95 -0.11 10.99 31.67
CA GLY A 95 -0.88 11.92 32.51
C GLY A 95 -1.19 11.35 33.90
N LEU A 96 -1.85 12.14 34.74
CA LEU A 96 -2.21 11.71 36.09
C LEU A 96 -3.30 10.62 36.05
N PRO A 97 -3.16 9.52 36.82
CA PRO A 97 -4.25 8.56 37.07
C PRO A 97 -5.53 9.24 37.57
N LEU A 98 -6.68 8.59 37.41
CA LEU A 98 -7.99 9.18 37.75
C LEU A 98 -8.08 9.60 39.22
N PHE A 99 -7.42 8.86 40.11
CA PHE A 99 -7.41 9.12 41.55
C PHE A 99 -6.14 9.81 42.07
N ALA A 100 -5.27 10.31 41.18
CA ALA A 100 -3.98 10.89 41.56
C ALA A 100 -4.05 12.05 42.55
N LYS A 101 -5.21 12.73 42.65
CA LYS A 101 -5.46 13.79 43.65
C LYS A 101 -5.48 13.24 45.08
N TYR A 102 -5.85 11.98 45.26
CA TYR A 102 -6.02 11.31 46.55
C TYR A 102 -4.87 10.38 46.88
N ASP A 103 -3.98 10.11 45.91
CA ASP A 103 -2.76 9.35 46.15
C ASP A 103 -1.78 10.17 47.01
N PRO A 104 -1.02 9.54 47.92
CA PRO A 104 0.11 10.18 48.57
C PRO A 104 1.05 10.77 47.49
N ALA A 105 1.75 11.86 47.82
CA ALA A 105 2.69 12.49 46.89
C ALA A 105 3.64 11.43 46.30
N LYS A 106 3.42 11.08 45.02
CA LYS A 106 4.16 10.03 44.34
C LYS A 106 5.63 10.45 44.26
N VAL A 107 6.53 9.62 44.78
CA VAL A 107 7.98 9.83 44.61
C VAL A 107 8.25 9.90 43.11
N PRO A 108 8.88 10.97 42.60
CA PRO A 108 9.13 11.09 41.17
C PRO A 108 9.90 9.88 40.63
N SER A 109 9.46 9.36 39.49
CA SER A 109 10.12 8.29 38.75
C SER A 109 10.71 8.81 37.44
N VAL A 110 11.50 8.00 36.75
CA VAL A 110 11.88 8.29 35.36
C VAL A 110 10.64 8.37 34.46
N PRO A 111 10.70 9.04 33.30
CA PRO A 111 9.56 9.12 32.39
C PRO A 111 9.16 7.75 31.85
N ALA A 112 7.89 7.61 31.46
CA ALA A 112 7.42 6.43 30.76
C ALA A 112 8.10 6.29 29.37
N ARG A 113 8.04 5.08 28.82
CA ARG A 113 8.60 4.78 27.49
C ARG A 113 7.88 5.63 26.41
N PRO A 114 8.59 6.43 25.60
CA PRO A 114 7.97 7.25 24.57
C PRO A 114 7.51 6.43 23.36
N ARG A 115 6.67 7.04 22.52
CA ARG A 115 6.23 6.51 21.22
C ARG A 115 6.72 7.42 20.10
N LEU A 116 7.57 6.88 19.23
CA LEU A 116 8.19 7.61 18.12
C LEU A 116 7.52 7.22 16.81
N SER A 117 7.24 8.22 15.96
CA SER A 117 6.84 8.07 14.57
C SER A 117 7.92 8.66 13.67
N ALA A 118 8.14 8.03 12.51
CA ALA A 118 9.10 8.47 11.51
C ALA A 118 8.47 8.42 10.13
N THR A 119 8.46 9.54 9.41
CA THR A 119 7.94 9.64 8.04
C THR A 119 8.91 10.37 7.14
N GLN A 120 8.86 10.11 5.83
CA GLN A 120 9.59 10.87 4.82
C GLN A 120 8.71 11.07 3.59
N THR A 121 8.85 12.21 2.92
CA THR A 121 8.04 12.50 1.73
C THR A 121 8.45 11.63 0.55
N ALA A 122 9.74 11.37 0.38
CA ALA A 122 10.28 10.50 -0.68
C ALA A 122 11.39 9.59 -0.12
N ALA A 123 11.64 8.46 -0.79
CA ALA A 123 12.75 7.58 -0.44
C ALA A 123 14.09 8.35 -0.51
N GLY A 124 14.84 8.34 0.60
CA GLY A 124 16.11 9.07 0.70
C GLY A 124 15.98 10.58 0.93
N GLY A 125 14.75 11.11 1.00
CA GLY A 125 14.47 12.49 1.42
C GLY A 125 14.48 12.66 2.94
N PRO A 126 14.42 13.91 3.46
CA PRO A 126 14.44 14.19 4.90
C PRO A 126 13.41 13.38 5.69
N VAL A 127 13.82 12.92 6.87
CA VAL A 127 12.96 12.14 7.77
C VAL A 127 12.38 13.06 8.84
N GLN A 128 11.06 13.19 8.85
CA GLN A 128 10.30 13.83 9.91
C GLN A 128 10.05 12.83 11.04
N LEU A 129 10.65 13.10 12.20
CA LEU A 129 10.38 12.41 13.45
C LEU A 129 9.36 13.21 14.27
N SER A 130 8.42 12.51 14.89
CA SER A 130 7.45 13.12 15.81
C SER A 130 7.07 12.15 16.92
N TRP A 131 6.77 12.69 18.09
CA TRP A 131 6.33 11.91 19.25
C TRP A 131 5.41 12.73 20.13
N GLN A 132 4.69 12.03 20.99
CA GLN A 132 3.94 12.65 22.08
C GLN A 132 4.76 12.60 23.35
N ALA A 133 4.59 13.61 24.22
CA ALA A 133 5.22 13.59 25.53
C ALA A 133 4.70 12.38 26.33
N PRO A 134 5.58 11.48 26.82
CA PRO A 134 5.17 10.39 27.70
C PRO A 134 4.78 10.92 29.08
N ASP A 135 4.24 10.06 29.94
CA ASP A 135 4.15 10.37 31.37
C ASP A 135 5.53 10.78 31.90
N ASN A 136 5.56 11.91 32.59
CA ASN A 136 6.79 12.51 33.12
C ASN A 136 7.20 11.87 34.46
N GLY A 137 6.40 10.96 35.02
CA GLY A 137 6.70 10.28 36.27
C GLY A 137 6.67 11.20 37.49
N GLY A 138 5.99 12.35 37.41
CA GLY A 138 5.95 13.35 38.49
C GLY A 138 7.10 14.35 38.49
N SER A 139 8.01 14.31 37.51
CA SER A 139 9.08 15.31 37.32
C SER A 139 9.16 15.75 35.86
N ALA A 140 9.26 17.06 35.60
CA ALA A 140 9.24 17.60 34.24
C ALA A 140 10.30 16.96 33.34
N ILE A 141 9.90 16.56 32.13
CA ILE A 141 10.84 16.09 31.11
C ILE A 141 11.69 17.28 30.66
N THR A 142 13.00 17.10 30.69
CA THR A 142 13.99 18.13 30.37
C THR A 142 14.60 17.93 28.99
N ASN A 143 14.69 16.67 28.51
CA ASN A 143 15.34 16.34 27.26
C ASN A 143 14.73 15.10 26.60
N TYR A 144 14.74 15.09 25.27
CA TYR A 144 14.59 13.90 24.44
C TYR A 144 15.88 13.64 23.67
N TYR A 145 16.28 12.37 23.61
CA TYR A 145 17.46 11.91 22.90
C TYR A 145 17.05 10.98 21.77
N ILE A 146 17.41 11.34 20.55
CA ILE A 146 17.19 10.54 19.34
C ILE A 146 18.44 9.72 19.11
N TYR A 147 18.25 8.42 18.89
CA TYR A 147 19.28 7.50 18.46
C TYR A 147 19.01 7.11 17.01
N LYS A 148 20.08 7.00 16.21
CA LYS A 148 20.02 6.68 14.78
C LYS A 148 21.08 5.63 14.43
N GLY A 149 20.73 4.71 13.54
CA GLY A 149 21.66 3.72 12.99
C GLY A 149 21.20 3.21 11.63
N THR A 150 22.06 2.44 10.96
CA THR A 150 21.73 1.75 9.69
C THR A 150 21.44 0.26 9.90
N SER A 151 21.47 -0.19 11.15
CA SER A 151 21.16 -1.56 11.56
C SER A 151 20.29 -1.50 12.81
N SER A 152 19.14 -2.17 12.75
CA SER A 152 18.19 -2.24 13.87
C SER A 152 18.88 -2.77 15.13
N GLY A 153 18.68 -2.08 16.26
CA GLY A 153 19.24 -2.46 17.56
C GLY A 153 20.71 -2.05 17.79
N SER A 154 21.34 -1.37 16.82
CA SER A 154 22.71 -0.84 16.92
C SER A 154 22.76 0.69 16.77
N GLU A 155 21.63 1.38 17.00
CA GLU A 155 21.52 2.82 16.88
C GLU A 155 22.34 3.53 17.97
N LYS A 156 23.03 4.61 17.58
CA LYS A 156 23.87 5.43 18.47
C LYS A 156 23.20 6.77 18.70
N LEU A 157 23.58 7.42 19.81
CA LEU A 157 23.08 8.75 20.13
C LEU A 157 23.36 9.69 18.96
N TYR A 158 22.29 10.27 18.41
CA TYR A 158 22.35 11.13 17.24
C TYR A 158 22.12 12.59 17.59
N GLN A 159 21.05 12.87 18.35
CA GLN A 159 20.68 14.25 18.67
C GLN A 159 20.02 14.35 20.05
N ASN A 160 20.37 15.40 20.80
CA ASN A 160 19.54 15.91 21.90
C ASN A 160 18.68 17.05 21.35
N VAL A 161 17.36 16.93 21.49
CA VAL A 161 16.38 17.90 20.98
C VAL A 161 15.67 18.66 22.09
N GLY A 162 16.20 18.63 23.32
CA GLY A 162 15.61 19.32 24.46
C GLY A 162 14.17 18.88 24.69
N THR A 163 13.25 19.83 24.82
CA THR A 163 11.82 19.55 25.06
C THR A 163 10.97 19.54 23.78
N HIS A 164 11.58 19.63 22.59
CA HIS A 164 10.82 19.55 21.34
C HIS A 164 10.15 18.18 21.19
N LEU A 165 9.01 18.14 20.49
CA LEU A 165 8.23 16.93 20.22
C LEU A 165 8.32 16.46 18.76
N SER A 166 9.22 17.08 18.00
CA SER A 166 9.49 16.76 16.60
C SER A 166 10.93 17.10 16.24
N PHE A 167 11.44 16.44 15.22
CA PHE A 167 12.77 16.68 14.67
C PHE A 167 12.80 16.34 13.19
N LEU A 168 13.40 17.20 12.37
CA LEU A 168 13.61 16.95 10.95
C LEU A 168 15.06 16.53 10.72
N ASP A 169 15.26 15.27 10.38
CA ASP A 169 16.57 14.73 10.02
C ASP A 169 16.85 14.91 8.53
N THR A 170 17.62 15.93 8.19
CA THR A 170 18.04 16.22 6.81
C THR A 170 19.31 15.47 6.39
N LYS A 171 19.98 14.76 7.31
CA LYS A 171 21.26 14.06 7.04
C LYS A 171 21.01 12.58 6.75
N VAL A 172 20.18 12.33 5.75
CA VAL A 172 19.86 11.00 5.24
C VAL A 172 20.34 10.88 3.80
N LYS A 173 20.60 9.64 3.36
CA LYS A 173 21.15 9.34 2.03
C LYS A 173 20.20 8.40 1.32
N SER A 174 20.01 8.61 0.02
CA SER A 174 19.27 7.68 -0.82
C SER A 174 19.91 6.29 -0.81
N GLY A 175 19.07 5.25 -0.85
CA GLY A 175 19.50 3.84 -0.80
C GLY A 175 19.96 3.32 0.58
N VAL A 176 19.88 4.12 1.65
CA VAL A 176 20.26 3.68 3.00
C VAL A 176 19.02 3.58 3.91
N THR A 177 18.81 2.39 4.47
CA THR A 177 17.79 2.19 5.52
C THR A 177 18.29 2.71 6.86
N TYR A 178 17.51 3.58 7.48
CA TYR A 178 17.79 4.10 8.81
C TYR A 178 16.77 3.59 9.83
N TYR A 179 17.26 3.38 11.04
CA TYR A 179 16.48 3.01 12.22
C TYR A 179 16.65 4.08 13.29
N TYR A 180 15.56 4.37 14.00
CA TYR A 180 15.50 5.39 15.03
C TYR A 180 14.82 4.87 16.29
N TYR A 181 15.28 5.32 17.45
CA TYR A 181 14.51 5.25 18.70
C TYR A 181 14.69 6.52 19.53
N LEU A 182 13.80 6.72 20.50
CA LEU A 182 13.76 7.89 21.36
C LEU A 182 13.87 7.51 22.84
N VAL A 183 14.57 8.33 23.63
CA VAL A 183 14.63 8.25 25.10
C VAL A 183 14.22 9.61 25.69
N ALA A 184 13.32 9.61 26.67
CA ALA A 184 12.93 10.81 27.42
C ALA A 184 13.70 10.89 28.74
N LYS A 185 14.04 12.10 29.21
CA LYS A 185 14.78 12.30 30.46
C LYS A 185 14.18 13.39 31.34
N ASN A 186 14.01 13.12 32.63
CA ASN A 186 13.67 14.10 33.66
C ASN A 186 14.79 14.19 34.72
N ALA A 187 14.52 14.85 35.85
CA ALA A 187 15.50 15.00 36.92
C ALA A 187 15.86 13.67 37.63
N VAL A 188 14.98 12.67 37.56
CA VAL A 188 15.19 11.34 38.15
C VAL A 188 16.09 10.49 37.26
N GLY A 189 15.92 10.58 35.94
CA GLY A 189 16.72 9.81 34.99
C GLY A 189 16.07 9.66 33.63
N SER A 190 16.55 8.66 32.88
CA SER A 190 16.09 8.37 31.52
C SER A 190 15.04 7.26 31.51
N SER A 191 14.08 7.36 30.59
CA SER A 191 13.10 6.31 30.30
C SER A 191 13.77 5.09 29.67
N GLN A 192 13.01 4.00 29.54
CA GLN A 192 13.33 2.98 28.55
C GLN A 192 13.25 3.56 27.12
N PRO A 193 14.02 3.02 26.15
CA PRO A 193 13.90 3.40 24.74
C PRO A 193 12.52 3.08 24.16
N SER A 194 12.03 3.93 23.26
CA SER A 194 10.91 3.58 22.40
C SER A 194 11.22 2.30 21.61
N PRO A 195 10.21 1.60 21.07
CA PRO A 195 10.45 0.66 19.98
C PRO A 195 11.23 1.35 18.85
N GLY A 196 12.12 0.60 18.20
CA GLY A 196 12.82 1.07 17.01
C GLY A 196 11.86 1.22 15.84
N VAL A 197 12.03 2.28 15.05
CA VAL A 197 11.21 2.56 13.85
C VAL A 197 12.10 2.85 12.65
N SER A 198 11.65 2.43 11.47
CA SER A 198 12.18 2.89 10.18
C SER A 198 11.20 3.88 9.54
N PRO A 199 11.67 4.92 8.82
CA PRO A 199 10.79 5.90 8.20
C PRO A 199 9.81 5.30 7.20
N VAL A 200 8.53 5.70 7.29
CA VAL A 200 7.50 5.35 6.29
C VAL A 200 7.43 6.44 5.23
N VAL A 201 7.43 6.08 3.95
CA VAL A 201 7.30 7.05 2.85
C VAL A 201 5.84 7.45 2.69
N THR A 202 5.51 8.73 2.88
CA THR A 202 4.11 9.22 2.86
C THR A 202 3.68 9.75 1.50
N ASN A 203 4.62 10.17 0.64
CA ASN A 203 4.38 10.54 -0.75
C ASN A 203 5.30 9.71 -1.67
N SER A 204 5.27 8.38 -1.55
CA SER A 204 5.90 7.54 -2.58
C SER A 204 5.14 7.85 -3.86
N LYS A 205 5.70 8.67 -4.75
CA LYS A 205 5.13 8.87 -6.07
C LYS A 205 5.30 7.54 -6.78
N PRO A 206 4.30 6.66 -6.76
CA PRO A 206 4.53 5.27 -7.12
C PRO A 206 4.86 5.21 -8.61
N MET A 207 4.34 6.14 -9.40
CA MET A 207 4.71 6.40 -10.78
C MET A 207 6.16 6.83 -11.05
N CYS A 208 7.03 7.07 -10.07
CA CYS A 208 8.46 7.40 -10.32
C CYS A 208 9.43 6.26 -10.00
N THR A 209 8.96 5.22 -9.31
CA THR A 209 9.79 4.12 -8.84
C THR A 209 9.11 2.81 -9.20
N LEU A 210 9.87 1.82 -9.63
CA LEU A 210 9.30 0.48 -9.88
C LEU A 210 8.68 -0.10 -8.59
N PRO A 211 7.56 -0.84 -8.69
CA PRO A 211 6.90 -1.30 -9.92
C PRO A 211 6.02 -0.25 -10.62
N GLY A 212 5.69 0.86 -9.96
CA GLY A 212 4.80 1.90 -10.50
C GLY A 212 3.55 2.13 -9.66
N GLN A 213 2.67 2.98 -10.19
CA GLN A 213 1.29 3.09 -9.72
C GLN A 213 0.51 1.86 -10.18
N GLN A 214 -0.20 1.19 -9.28
CA GLN A 214 -1.13 0.12 -9.68
C GLN A 214 -2.29 0.73 -10.47
N VAL A 215 -2.53 0.21 -11.67
CA VAL A 215 -3.57 0.67 -12.58
C VAL A 215 -4.63 -0.39 -12.85
N VAL A 216 -4.30 -1.66 -12.64
CA VAL A 216 -5.20 -2.80 -12.74
C VAL A 216 -5.01 -3.68 -11.51
N THR A 217 -6.12 -4.18 -10.99
CA THR A 217 -6.17 -5.22 -9.96
C THR A 217 -6.95 -6.40 -10.51
N ASP A 218 -6.54 -7.60 -10.10
CA ASP A 218 -7.13 -8.85 -10.53
C ASP A 218 -7.22 -9.84 -9.36
N SER A 219 -8.17 -10.79 -9.44
CA SER A 219 -8.47 -11.66 -8.30
C SER A 219 -7.58 -12.90 -8.33
N ALA A 220 -6.79 -13.12 -7.28
CA ALA A 220 -5.96 -14.32 -7.22
C ALA A 220 -6.78 -15.61 -7.35
N GLY A 221 -6.30 -16.55 -8.17
CA GLY A 221 -6.87 -17.89 -8.30
C GLY A 221 -8.05 -18.00 -9.26
N ASP A 222 -8.29 -17.01 -10.14
CA ASP A 222 -9.36 -17.03 -11.13
C ASP A 222 -8.90 -17.46 -12.54
N GLN A 223 -7.62 -17.78 -12.71
CA GLN A 223 -7.08 -18.34 -13.93
C GLN A 223 -7.75 -19.67 -14.32
N VAL A 224 -7.86 -19.92 -15.62
CA VAL A 224 -8.43 -21.16 -16.15
C VAL A 224 -7.60 -22.37 -15.69
N GLY A 225 -8.25 -23.24 -14.93
CA GLY A 225 -7.65 -24.46 -14.39
C GLY A 225 -6.99 -24.29 -13.02
N ALA A 226 -7.28 -23.20 -12.29
CA ALA A 226 -6.82 -23.01 -10.91
C ALA A 226 -6.98 -24.29 -10.05
N PRO A 227 -5.97 -24.69 -9.26
CA PRO A 227 -4.73 -23.96 -8.96
C PRO A 227 -3.57 -24.20 -9.95
N LEU A 228 -3.81 -24.83 -11.10
CA LEU A 228 -2.77 -24.99 -12.13
C LEU A 228 -2.41 -23.63 -12.74
N ASN A 229 -1.24 -23.57 -13.39
CA ASN A 229 -0.77 -22.38 -14.10
C ASN A 229 -0.70 -21.12 -13.22
N ALA A 230 -0.26 -21.24 -11.96
CA ALA A 230 -0.13 -20.10 -11.05
C ALA A 230 0.79 -18.99 -11.59
N GLY A 231 1.74 -19.30 -12.47
CA GLY A 231 2.52 -18.27 -13.17
C GLY A 231 1.79 -17.50 -14.25
N LEU A 232 0.56 -17.89 -14.57
CA LEU A 232 -0.34 -17.20 -15.50
C LEU A 232 -1.51 -16.51 -14.78
N ASP A 233 -1.64 -16.67 -13.46
CA ASP A 233 -2.63 -16.03 -12.59
C ASP A 233 -2.21 -14.58 -12.31
N ILE A 234 -2.89 -13.63 -12.94
CA ILE A 234 -2.62 -12.21 -12.89
C ILE A 234 -3.13 -11.66 -11.55
N LEU A 235 -2.36 -10.75 -10.95
CA LEU A 235 -2.75 -10.06 -9.71
C LEU A 235 -2.89 -8.54 -9.92
N GLY A 236 -2.23 -8.01 -10.95
CA GLY A 236 -2.36 -6.60 -11.29
C GLY A 236 -1.30 -6.08 -12.26
N VAL A 237 -1.52 -4.85 -12.71
CA VAL A 237 -0.61 -4.11 -13.59
C VAL A 237 -0.22 -2.80 -12.93
N TYR A 238 1.06 -2.46 -13.01
CA TYR A 238 1.63 -1.22 -12.50
C TYR A 238 2.33 -0.46 -13.62
N VAL A 239 2.29 0.87 -13.57
CA VAL A 239 2.96 1.73 -14.55
C VAL A 239 3.81 2.78 -13.84
N ALA A 240 5.06 2.90 -14.28
CA ALA A 240 6.02 3.89 -13.82
C ALA A 240 6.64 4.68 -14.98
N GLU A 241 7.11 5.88 -14.66
CA GLU A 241 7.88 6.78 -15.49
C GLU A 241 9.25 6.99 -14.84
N PRO A 242 10.25 6.15 -15.17
CA PRO A 242 11.58 6.24 -14.56
C PRO A 242 12.17 7.65 -14.67
N ALA A 243 12.77 8.11 -13.57
CA ALA A 243 13.35 9.45 -13.46
C ALA A 243 14.46 9.70 -14.49
N SER A 244 14.50 10.91 -15.05
CA SER A 244 15.55 11.36 -15.98
C SER A 244 15.69 10.50 -17.25
N THR A 245 14.69 9.70 -17.61
CA THR A 245 14.61 8.97 -18.90
C THR A 245 13.47 9.52 -19.75
N ASN A 246 13.24 8.92 -20.93
CA ASN A 246 12.04 9.12 -21.75
C ASN A 246 11.28 7.80 -21.91
N ASP A 247 11.25 6.99 -20.84
CA ASP A 247 10.77 5.62 -20.89
C ASP A 247 9.49 5.44 -20.08
N LEU A 248 8.76 4.37 -20.37
CA LEU A 248 7.71 3.80 -19.53
C LEU A 248 8.18 2.44 -19.03
N ALA A 249 7.89 2.15 -17.76
CA ALA A 249 8.03 0.81 -17.23
C ALA A 249 6.66 0.26 -16.86
N ILE A 250 6.31 -0.89 -17.42
CA ILE A 250 5.05 -1.57 -17.15
C ILE A 250 5.41 -2.87 -16.43
N THR A 251 4.82 -3.06 -15.24
CA THR A 251 5.05 -4.24 -14.43
C THR A 251 3.77 -5.04 -14.32
N LEU A 252 3.81 -6.30 -14.76
CA LEU A 252 2.76 -7.29 -14.52
C LEU A 252 3.13 -8.06 -13.25
N GLN A 253 2.16 -8.23 -12.34
CA GLN A 253 2.30 -9.11 -11.19
C GLN A 253 1.46 -10.36 -11.42
N VAL A 254 2.05 -11.52 -11.18
CA VAL A 254 1.39 -12.83 -11.21
C VAL A 254 1.65 -13.58 -9.90
N SER A 255 0.91 -14.67 -9.68
CA SER A 255 0.94 -15.45 -8.45
C SER A 255 2.29 -16.14 -8.20
N ASP A 256 2.93 -16.70 -9.24
CA ASP A 256 4.19 -17.45 -9.07
C ASP A 256 5.09 -17.47 -10.33
N LEU A 257 6.32 -16.95 -10.23
CA LEU A 257 7.35 -17.06 -11.29
C LEU A 257 8.57 -17.87 -10.86
N SER A 258 8.44 -18.72 -9.83
CA SER A 258 9.50 -19.58 -9.34
C SER A 258 9.98 -20.60 -10.38
N SER A 259 9.12 -20.93 -11.35
CA SER A 259 9.46 -21.72 -12.53
C SER A 259 8.77 -21.14 -13.77
N LEU A 260 9.46 -21.19 -14.91
CA LEU A 260 8.93 -20.76 -16.20
C LEU A 260 8.69 -21.99 -17.09
N SER A 261 7.46 -22.16 -17.59
CA SER A 261 7.19 -23.26 -18.51
C SER A 261 7.52 -22.85 -19.95
N PRO A 262 7.82 -23.80 -20.85
CA PRO A 262 8.02 -23.49 -22.26
C PRO A 262 6.77 -22.92 -22.97
N ASN A 263 6.98 -21.99 -23.90
CA ASN A 263 5.96 -21.44 -24.80
C ASN A 263 4.77 -20.76 -24.10
N GLU A 264 5.05 -20.04 -23.01
CA GLU A 264 4.11 -19.19 -22.29
C GLU A 264 4.27 -17.73 -22.70
N GLN A 265 3.17 -16.99 -22.63
CA GLN A 265 3.13 -15.58 -22.99
C GLN A 265 2.41 -14.76 -21.94
N TRP A 266 3.01 -13.62 -21.58
CA TRP A 266 2.42 -12.60 -20.71
C TRP A 266 2.31 -11.32 -21.51
N ARG A 267 1.15 -10.69 -21.49
CA ARG A 267 0.88 -9.47 -22.26
C ARG A 267 0.17 -8.42 -21.43
N VAL A 268 0.57 -7.17 -21.62
CA VAL A 268 -0.16 -6.00 -21.18
C VAL A 268 -0.42 -5.12 -22.39
N PHE A 269 -1.68 -4.69 -22.55
CA PHE A 269 -2.17 -3.90 -23.66
C PHE A 269 -2.68 -2.55 -23.19
N TRP A 270 -2.70 -1.57 -24.10
CA TRP A 270 -3.50 -0.36 -23.97
C TRP A 270 -3.90 0.15 -25.36
N ASP A 271 -4.99 0.89 -25.43
CA ASP A 271 -5.57 1.30 -26.70
C ASP A 271 -4.77 2.45 -27.35
N TYR A 272 -4.67 2.39 -28.68
CA TYR A 272 -4.29 3.52 -29.51
C TYR A 272 -5.52 4.40 -29.75
N ALA A 273 -5.34 5.72 -29.92
CA ALA A 273 -6.43 6.66 -30.20
C ALA A 273 -6.96 6.54 -31.65
N ASP A 274 -7.22 5.33 -32.15
CA ASP A 274 -7.98 5.11 -33.38
C ASP A 274 -9.24 4.28 -33.16
N GLN A 275 -10.18 4.43 -34.09
CA GLN A 275 -11.46 3.72 -34.08
C GLN A 275 -11.33 2.27 -34.59
N SER A 276 -10.12 1.79 -34.88
CA SER A 276 -9.88 0.49 -35.53
C SER A 276 -9.55 -0.63 -34.53
N GLY A 277 -9.38 -0.32 -33.24
CA GLY A 277 -9.12 -1.31 -32.20
C GLY A 277 -7.66 -1.78 -32.15
N ASN A 278 -6.74 -0.98 -32.69
CA ASN A 278 -5.30 -1.23 -32.61
C ASN A 278 -4.79 -0.96 -31.19
N ARG A 279 -3.86 -1.80 -30.72
CA ARG A 279 -3.33 -1.72 -29.35
C ARG A 279 -1.81 -1.73 -29.35
N TRP A 280 -1.25 -0.97 -28.42
CA TRP A 280 0.13 -1.18 -28.00
C TRP A 280 0.17 -2.39 -27.07
N TYR A 281 1.30 -3.10 -27.07
CA TYR A 281 1.55 -4.15 -26.10
C TYR A 281 2.99 -4.14 -25.61
N VAL A 282 3.15 -4.66 -24.40
CA VAL A 282 4.41 -5.20 -23.89
C VAL A 282 4.20 -6.65 -23.48
N GLY A 283 5.24 -7.47 -23.55
CA GLY A 283 5.13 -8.86 -23.14
C GLY A 283 6.44 -9.57 -22.82
N MET A 284 6.31 -10.60 -21.99
CA MET A 284 7.33 -11.63 -21.83
C MET A 284 6.89 -12.88 -22.60
N ASP A 285 7.85 -13.57 -23.20
CA ASP A 285 7.66 -14.85 -23.87
C ASP A 285 8.71 -15.85 -23.40
N THR A 286 8.32 -17.10 -23.18
CA THR A 286 9.27 -18.19 -23.00
C THR A 286 9.39 -19.02 -24.26
N SER A 287 10.63 -19.32 -24.67
CA SER A 287 10.88 -20.19 -25.82
C SER A 287 10.47 -21.65 -25.55
N ALA A 288 10.63 -22.53 -26.54
CA ALA A 288 10.46 -23.98 -26.39
C ALA A 288 11.38 -24.62 -25.32
N THR A 289 12.40 -23.90 -24.85
CA THR A 289 13.30 -24.35 -23.76
C THR A 289 13.01 -23.64 -22.42
N GLY A 290 12.01 -22.77 -22.35
CA GLY A 290 11.70 -21.96 -21.17
C GLY A 290 12.51 -20.67 -21.05
N ALA A 291 13.42 -20.38 -22.00
CA ALA A 291 14.22 -19.15 -21.95
C ALA A 291 13.35 -17.90 -22.19
N PRO A 292 13.35 -16.89 -21.30
CA PRO A 292 12.51 -15.70 -21.40
C PRO A 292 13.05 -14.66 -22.38
N SER A 293 12.15 -13.91 -23.00
CA SER A 293 12.44 -12.73 -23.82
C SER A 293 11.40 -11.65 -23.58
N PHE A 294 11.75 -10.37 -23.78
CA PHE A 294 10.91 -9.23 -23.46
C PHE A 294 10.74 -8.36 -24.70
N THR A 295 9.49 -8.13 -25.09
CA THR A 295 9.16 -7.43 -26.33
C THR A 295 8.09 -6.38 -26.12
N TYR A 296 8.03 -5.44 -27.06
CA TYR A 296 6.93 -4.50 -27.20
C TYR A 296 6.59 -4.26 -28.67
N GLY A 297 5.43 -3.69 -28.91
CA GLY A 297 5.06 -3.23 -30.23
C GLY A 297 3.56 -3.03 -30.38
N THR A 298 3.07 -3.24 -31.60
CA THR A 298 1.65 -3.07 -31.92
C THR A 298 0.98 -4.39 -32.25
N ASN A 299 -0.30 -4.47 -31.91
CA ASN A 299 -1.21 -5.48 -32.40
C ASN A 299 -2.28 -4.83 -33.29
N PHE A 300 -2.31 -5.23 -34.58
CA PHE A 300 -3.28 -4.75 -35.56
C PHE A 300 -4.40 -5.77 -35.78
N GLY A 301 -5.66 -5.33 -35.61
CA GLY A 301 -6.84 -6.17 -35.84
C GLY A 301 -7.73 -5.60 -36.94
N VAL A 302 -7.84 -6.29 -38.07
CA VAL A 302 -9.00 -6.10 -38.97
C VAL A 302 -10.25 -6.60 -38.24
N ALA A 303 -11.08 -5.67 -37.77
CA ALA A 303 -12.43 -5.80 -37.23
C ALA A 303 -12.71 -6.97 -36.24
N SER A 304 -13.15 -6.57 -35.05
CA SER A 304 -13.81 -7.34 -33.98
C SER A 304 -14.22 -8.81 -34.25
N PRO A 305 -13.97 -9.74 -33.30
CA PRO A 305 -13.43 -9.49 -31.96
C PRO A 305 -11.90 -9.59 -31.96
N VAL A 306 -11.27 -8.59 -31.31
CA VAL A 306 -9.81 -8.33 -31.20
C VAL A 306 -8.96 -9.61 -31.23
N LYS A 307 -7.96 -9.67 -32.11
CA LYS A 307 -7.09 -10.84 -32.28
C LYS A 307 -5.71 -10.55 -31.67
N TYR A 308 -5.46 -10.98 -30.43
CA TYR A 308 -4.08 -11.18 -30.01
C TYR A 308 -3.58 -12.50 -30.59
N ALA A 309 -3.00 -12.44 -31.79
CA ALA A 309 -2.52 -13.60 -32.53
C ALA A 309 -1.02 -13.48 -32.80
N PRO A 310 -0.16 -14.36 -32.26
CA PRO A 310 1.14 -14.64 -32.86
C PRO A 310 0.94 -14.96 -34.36
N GLY A 311 1.51 -14.12 -35.24
CA GLY A 311 1.40 -14.27 -36.69
C GLY A 311 0.38 -13.39 -37.43
N THR A 312 -0.43 -12.55 -36.76
CA THR A 312 -0.95 -11.33 -37.42
C THR A 312 0.20 -10.35 -37.64
N GLN A 313 0.07 -9.34 -38.52
CA GLN A 313 1.09 -8.28 -38.59
C GLN A 313 1.23 -7.65 -37.21
N GLN A 314 2.29 -8.01 -36.50
CA GLN A 314 2.72 -7.42 -35.25
C GLN A 314 4.05 -6.77 -35.56
N THR A 315 4.22 -5.54 -35.10
CA THR A 315 5.58 -5.04 -34.89
C THR A 315 6.05 -5.60 -33.56
N SER A 316 7.27 -6.13 -33.52
CA SER A 316 7.89 -6.63 -32.30
C SER A 316 9.31 -6.12 -32.24
N PHE A 317 9.62 -5.42 -31.15
CA PHE A 317 10.92 -4.83 -30.88
C PHE A 317 11.42 -5.34 -29.52
N PRO A 318 12.74 -5.52 -29.34
CA PRO A 318 13.30 -5.87 -28.05
C PRO A 318 13.08 -4.74 -27.04
N ALA A 319 12.65 -5.09 -25.83
CA ALA A 319 12.49 -4.12 -24.75
C ALA A 319 13.85 -3.55 -24.28
N LEU A 320 13.81 -2.41 -23.59
CA LEU A 320 15.01 -1.73 -23.09
C LEU A 320 15.67 -2.49 -21.93
N ALA A 321 16.93 -2.14 -21.67
CA ALA A 321 17.64 -2.56 -20.47
C ALA A 321 16.86 -2.14 -19.21
N GLY A 322 16.83 -3.03 -18.21
CA GLY A 322 15.96 -2.91 -17.04
C GLY A 322 14.66 -3.72 -17.15
N SER A 323 14.36 -4.28 -18.32
CA SER A 323 13.33 -5.31 -18.46
C SER A 323 13.80 -6.64 -17.88
N GLY A 324 12.90 -7.38 -17.23
CA GLY A 324 13.22 -8.62 -16.53
C GLY A 324 12.03 -9.21 -15.79
N TYR A 325 12.27 -10.31 -15.09
CA TYR A 325 11.30 -10.88 -14.15
C TYR A 325 11.96 -11.18 -12.81
N SER A 326 11.15 -11.27 -11.76
CA SER A 326 11.58 -11.57 -10.39
C SER A 326 10.77 -12.75 -9.85
N ALA A 327 11.47 -13.87 -9.65
CA ALA A 327 10.87 -15.09 -9.09
C ALA A 327 10.44 -14.92 -7.62
N SER A 328 11.05 -14.00 -6.87
CA SER A 328 10.77 -13.80 -5.44
C SER A 328 9.49 -13.03 -5.15
N ASP A 329 9.02 -12.21 -6.09
CA ASP A 329 7.85 -11.35 -5.93
C ASP A 329 6.80 -11.51 -7.05
N GLY A 330 7.05 -12.41 -8.02
CA GLY A 330 6.11 -12.73 -9.09
C GLY A 330 5.93 -11.60 -10.11
N THR A 331 6.92 -10.71 -10.26
CA THR A 331 6.80 -9.56 -11.17
C THR A 331 7.54 -9.73 -12.49
N ILE A 332 6.97 -9.18 -13.56
CA ILE A 332 7.56 -9.03 -14.90
C ILE A 332 7.55 -7.55 -15.23
N THR A 333 8.73 -6.92 -15.29
CA THR A 333 8.86 -5.50 -15.64
C THR A 333 9.39 -5.38 -17.07
N ILE A 334 8.73 -4.54 -17.88
CA ILE A 334 9.12 -4.27 -19.26
C ILE A 334 9.28 -2.77 -19.42
N VAL A 335 10.48 -2.35 -19.78
CA VAL A 335 10.85 -0.95 -19.99
C VAL A 335 10.86 -0.66 -21.48
N VAL A 336 10.14 0.38 -21.90
CA VAL A 336 9.95 0.73 -23.31
C VAL A 336 10.16 2.22 -23.54
N PRO A 337 10.69 2.62 -24.71
CA PRO A 337 10.87 4.03 -25.03
C PRO A 337 9.52 4.65 -25.39
N LYS A 338 9.13 5.75 -24.71
CA LYS A 338 7.80 6.37 -24.85
C LYS A 338 7.49 6.80 -26.28
N ASP A 339 8.49 7.29 -26.98
CA ASP A 339 8.37 7.77 -28.36
C ASP A 339 7.99 6.65 -29.34
N GLN A 340 8.29 5.39 -29.00
CA GLN A 340 7.94 4.22 -29.80
C GLN A 340 6.61 3.56 -29.40
N VAL A 341 5.94 4.06 -28.35
CA VAL A 341 4.67 3.51 -27.86
C VAL A 341 3.57 4.58 -27.74
N GLY A 342 3.49 5.42 -28.77
CA GLY A 342 2.44 6.44 -28.91
C GLY A 342 2.77 7.80 -28.31
N SER A 343 4.01 8.01 -27.81
CA SER A 343 4.48 9.29 -27.26
C SER A 343 3.53 9.92 -26.23
N PRO A 344 3.09 9.18 -25.19
CA PRO A 344 2.16 9.70 -24.19
C PRO A 344 2.74 10.92 -23.47
N ALA A 345 2.03 12.05 -23.55
CA ALA A 345 2.45 13.33 -23.00
C ALA A 345 2.03 13.48 -21.53
N ALA A 346 2.75 14.29 -20.76
CA ALA A 346 2.32 14.65 -19.41
C ALA A 346 0.91 15.28 -19.44
N GLY A 347 0.03 14.81 -18.57
CA GLY A 347 -1.40 15.16 -18.53
C GLY A 347 -2.30 14.28 -19.42
N SER A 348 -1.76 13.41 -20.27
CA SER A 348 -2.54 12.43 -21.03
C SER A 348 -2.78 11.16 -20.21
N THR A 349 -3.46 10.18 -20.81
CA THR A 349 -3.68 8.87 -20.21
C THR A 349 -3.19 7.72 -21.10
N LEU A 350 -2.91 6.57 -20.49
CA LEU A 350 -2.91 5.27 -21.17
C LEU A 350 -4.28 4.63 -20.92
N PRO A 351 -5.20 4.64 -21.89
CA PRO A 351 -6.55 4.14 -21.71
C PRO A 351 -6.61 2.61 -21.86
N ASN A 352 -7.59 2.00 -21.18
CA ASN A 352 -7.94 0.59 -21.33
C ASN A 352 -6.73 -0.36 -21.15
N VAL A 353 -5.91 -0.09 -20.14
CA VAL A 353 -4.80 -0.96 -19.75
C VAL A 353 -5.37 -2.32 -19.35
N GLN A 354 -4.89 -3.42 -19.92
CA GLN A 354 -5.36 -4.76 -19.62
C GLN A 354 -4.24 -5.78 -19.74
N ALA A 355 -4.15 -6.73 -18.82
CA ALA A 355 -3.23 -7.86 -18.89
C ALA A 355 -3.94 -9.14 -19.34
N ARG A 356 -3.18 -10.02 -20.00
CA ARG A 356 -3.58 -11.38 -20.37
C ARG A 356 -2.40 -12.33 -20.38
N THR A 357 -2.65 -13.58 -20.07
CA THR A 357 -1.66 -14.65 -20.06
C THR A 357 -2.11 -15.84 -20.89
N PHE A 358 -1.16 -16.60 -21.44
CA PHE A 358 -1.43 -17.71 -22.36
C PHE A 358 -0.48 -18.88 -22.08
N ALA A 359 -1.03 -20.09 -21.93
CA ALA A 359 -0.25 -21.32 -21.72
C ALA A 359 0.07 -22.02 -23.04
N ALA A 360 1.32 -22.52 -23.17
CA ALA A 360 1.73 -23.59 -24.09
C ALA A 360 1.24 -23.45 -25.55
N GLN A 361 1.39 -22.25 -26.14
CA GLN A 361 0.82 -21.97 -27.47
C GLN A 361 1.77 -22.26 -28.64
N GLY A 362 3.07 -22.43 -28.41
CA GLY A 362 4.06 -22.39 -29.51
C GLY A 362 3.93 -21.10 -30.35
N ASP A 363 4.22 -21.17 -31.66
CA ASP A 363 4.02 -20.07 -32.62
C ASP A 363 2.55 -19.96 -33.12
N VAL A 364 1.56 -20.42 -32.36
CA VAL A 364 0.15 -20.43 -32.80
C VAL A 364 -0.52 -19.08 -32.53
N THR A 365 -1.28 -18.62 -33.52
CA THR A 365 -2.26 -17.53 -33.44
C THR A 365 -3.28 -17.78 -32.32
N THR A 366 -3.10 -17.16 -31.17
CA THR A 366 -4.09 -17.06 -30.11
C THR A 366 -5.21 -16.08 -30.47
N THR A 367 -6.32 -16.17 -29.77
CA THR A 367 -7.42 -15.20 -29.83
C THR A 367 -7.75 -14.79 -28.40
N ASN A 368 -8.60 -13.78 -28.23
CA ASN A 368 -9.07 -13.39 -26.89
C ASN A 368 -9.60 -14.57 -26.07
N SER A 369 -10.25 -15.56 -26.71
CA SER A 369 -10.83 -16.72 -26.03
C SER A 369 -9.81 -17.79 -25.62
N GLY A 370 -8.53 -17.64 -26.00
CA GLY A 370 -7.45 -18.56 -25.65
C GLY A 370 -6.61 -18.13 -24.46
N ALA A 371 -6.93 -17.00 -23.82
CA ALA A 371 -6.24 -16.55 -22.63
C ALA A 371 -6.52 -17.50 -21.46
N ILE A 372 -5.49 -17.85 -20.71
CA ILE A 372 -5.62 -18.58 -19.44
C ILE A 372 -6.14 -17.65 -18.37
N ASP A 373 -5.72 -16.39 -18.42
CA ASP A 373 -6.22 -15.36 -17.53
C ASP A 373 -6.35 -14.01 -18.24
N THR A 374 -7.28 -13.18 -17.79
CA THR A 374 -7.58 -11.87 -18.36
C THR A 374 -8.05 -10.91 -17.27
N SER A 375 -7.27 -9.85 -17.10
CA SER A 375 -7.56 -8.86 -16.08
C SER A 375 -8.72 -7.93 -16.43
N SER A 376 -9.19 -7.22 -15.40
CA SER A 376 -9.99 -6.01 -15.57
C SER A 376 -9.27 -4.90 -16.36
N PHE A 377 -10.01 -3.86 -16.75
CA PHE A 377 -9.45 -2.69 -17.44
C PHE A 377 -9.05 -1.59 -16.45
N GLY A 378 -7.91 -0.95 -16.74
CA GLY A 378 -7.36 0.17 -15.98
C GLY A 378 -7.12 1.39 -16.85
N THR A 379 -6.74 2.50 -16.21
CA THR A 379 -6.26 3.70 -16.91
C THR A 379 -5.12 4.30 -16.10
N TYR A 380 -4.04 4.65 -16.79
CA TYR A 380 -2.90 5.33 -16.19
C TYR A 380 -2.90 6.82 -16.54
N GLY A 381 -2.69 7.70 -15.56
CA GLY A 381 -2.45 9.13 -15.80
C GLY A 381 -0.96 9.39 -15.97
N VAL A 382 -0.57 9.94 -17.12
CA VAL A 382 0.83 10.21 -17.46
C VAL A 382 1.23 11.53 -16.83
N VAL A 383 2.29 11.52 -16.03
CA VAL A 383 2.77 12.68 -15.27
C VAL A 383 4.03 13.32 -15.86
N GLY A 384 4.73 12.61 -16.73
CA GLY A 384 6.01 13.01 -17.31
C GLY A 384 7.21 12.55 -16.47
N ASN A 385 8.24 12.00 -17.13
CA ASN A 385 9.49 11.59 -16.50
C ASN A 385 10.22 12.77 -15.84
N SER A 386 10.03 14.00 -16.33
CA SER A 386 10.56 15.23 -15.74
C SER A 386 9.98 15.53 -14.36
N TYR A 387 8.75 15.10 -14.06
CA TYR A 387 8.23 15.19 -12.70
C TYR A 387 9.10 14.32 -11.77
N CYS A 388 9.56 13.16 -12.25
CA CYS A 388 10.31 12.20 -11.45
C CYS A 388 11.79 12.55 -11.24
N GLY A 389 12.31 13.59 -11.93
CA GLY A 389 13.72 13.97 -11.95
C GLY A 389 14.09 15.16 -11.09
#